data_AF-A0A524Q0R5-F1
#
_entry.id   AF-A0A524Q0R5-F1
#
_cell.length_a   1.000
_cell.length_b   1.000
_cell.length_c   1.000
_cell.angle_alpha   90.00
_cell.angle_beta   90.00
_cell.angle_gamma   90.00
#
_symmetry.space_group_name_H-M   'P 1'
#
loop_
_entity.id
_entity.type
_entity.pdbx_description
1 polymer ?
#
loop_
_entity_poly.entity_id
_entity_poly.type
_entity_poly.pdbx_seq_one_letter_code
_entity_poly.pdbx_strand_id
1 'polypeptide(L)'
;MEHSIQNETTTSHEDNWQPRPELLQAMHMIATITEGDDTAVITDREITFNHLAQRTSIIASEVNLVAIDGQRISERIDIRTPLPDVFSEMTDEQIALANTLATTGAIVRDPDEGRAILVSSLPVFEVDTAALKDLYTRMVANGALMQILGPIAAAQYMNEPRDDEPV
;
A
#
# COMPACT_ATOMS: atom_id res chain seq x y z
N MET A 1 -3.80 2.23 -37.36
CA MET A 1 -4.05 3.38 -36.47
C MET A 1 -3.41 3.00 -35.14
N GLU A 2 -2.15 3.38 -34.96
CA GLU A 2 -1.39 3.15 -33.74
C GLU A 2 -1.67 4.33 -32.81
N HIS A 3 -2.35 4.09 -31.68
CA HIS A 3 -2.47 5.09 -30.63
C HIS A 3 -1.15 5.13 -29.86
N SER A 4 -0.30 6.08 -30.23
CA SER A 4 0.88 6.44 -29.46
C SER A 4 0.42 7.08 -28.15
N ILE A 5 0.50 6.33 -27.06
CA ILE A 5 0.36 6.87 -25.71
C ILE A 5 1.64 7.65 -25.45
N GLN A 6 1.55 8.98 -25.51
CA GLN A 6 2.63 9.85 -25.09
C GLN A 6 2.74 9.73 -23.56
N ASN A 7 3.75 9.01 -23.09
CA ASN A 7 4.21 9.10 -21.71
C ASN A 7 4.79 10.50 -21.52
N GLU A 8 3.97 11.42 -21.01
CA GLU A 8 4.46 12.68 -20.47
C GLU A 8 5.40 12.36 -19.31
N THR A 9 6.64 12.82 -19.45
CA THR A 9 7.67 12.79 -18.41
C THR A 9 7.15 13.55 -17.19
N THR A 10 6.73 12.84 -16.15
CA THR A 10 6.25 13.38 -14.88
C THR A 10 7.40 14.05 -14.13
N THR A 11 7.66 15.31 -14.44
CA THR A 11 8.50 16.18 -13.61
C THR A 11 7.75 16.53 -12.32
N SER A 12 8.14 15.90 -11.21
CA SER A 12 8.08 16.36 -9.81
C SER A 12 6.92 17.29 -9.37
N HIS A 13 5.67 16.95 -9.70
CA HIS A 13 4.50 17.67 -9.18
C HIS A 13 4.23 17.38 -7.68
N GLU A 14 4.92 16.40 -7.10
CA GLU A 14 4.72 15.95 -5.71
C GLU A 14 5.15 16.98 -4.64
N ASP A 15 6.10 17.87 -4.93
CA ASP A 15 6.69 18.74 -3.90
C ASP A 15 5.72 19.81 -3.35
N ASN A 16 4.66 20.17 -4.08
CA ASN A 16 3.73 21.24 -3.71
C ASN A 16 2.26 20.82 -3.62
N TRP A 17 1.93 19.56 -3.86
CA TRP A 17 0.56 19.08 -3.73
C TRP A 17 0.09 19.20 -2.26
N GLN A 18 -1.19 19.56 -2.04
CA GLN A 18 -1.79 19.55 -0.71
C GLN A 18 -3.04 18.66 -0.73
N PRO A 19 -3.23 17.79 0.29
CA PRO A 19 -4.40 16.95 0.36
C PRO A 19 -5.68 17.79 0.48
N ARG A 20 -6.77 17.32 -0.13
CA ARG A 20 -8.08 17.89 0.13
C ARG A 20 -8.43 17.80 1.62
N PRO A 21 -9.23 18.73 2.17
CA PRO A 21 -9.60 18.73 3.59
C PRO A 21 -10.18 17.39 4.08
N GLU A 22 -10.93 16.70 3.23
CA GLU A 22 -11.55 15.41 3.52
C GLU A 22 -10.50 14.30 3.67
N LEU A 23 -9.48 14.30 2.82
CA LEU A 23 -8.37 13.35 2.90
C LEU A 23 -7.50 13.65 4.12
N LEU A 24 -7.22 14.92 4.40
CA LEU A 24 -6.50 15.32 5.61
C LEU A 24 -7.21 14.82 6.88
N GLN A 25 -8.54 15.02 6.95
CA GLN A 25 -9.35 14.49 8.04
C GLN A 25 -9.27 12.96 8.13
N ALA A 26 -9.34 12.26 7.00
CA ALA A 26 -9.22 10.80 6.96
C ALA A 26 -7.85 10.33 7.46
N MET A 27 -6.75 10.97 7.04
CA MET A 27 -5.40 10.66 7.50
C MET A 27 -5.26 10.86 9.01
N HIS A 28 -5.79 11.94 9.58
CA HIS A 28 -5.82 12.10 11.04
C HIS A 28 -6.61 11.00 11.75
N MET A 29 -7.76 10.60 11.21
CA MET A 29 -8.55 9.51 11.79
C MET A 29 -7.84 8.16 11.67
N ILE A 30 -7.19 7.88 10.54
CA ILE A 30 -6.34 6.69 10.36
C ILE A 30 -5.26 6.70 11.42
N ALA A 31 -4.55 7.82 11.60
CA ALA A 31 -3.48 7.95 12.58
C ALA A 31 -3.98 7.59 13.99
N THR A 32 -5.13 8.10 14.43
CA THR A 32 -5.75 7.76 15.72
C THR A 32 -6.11 6.28 15.86
N ILE A 33 -6.54 5.62 14.78
CA ILE A 33 -6.86 4.18 14.82
C ILE A 33 -5.58 3.34 14.89
N THR A 34 -4.53 3.76 14.18
CA THR A 34 -3.21 3.13 14.22
C THR A 34 -2.40 3.52 15.46
N GLU A 35 -2.91 4.44 16.29
CA GLU A 35 -2.25 5.00 17.47
C GLU A 35 -2.16 3.94 18.59
N GLY A 36 -1.12 3.12 18.49
CA GLY A 36 -0.68 2.18 19.51
C GLY A 36 0.83 1.97 19.52
N ASP A 37 1.54 2.72 18.69
CA ASP A 37 2.99 2.63 18.49
C ASP A 37 3.63 4.01 18.70
N ASP A 38 4.45 4.08 19.73
CA ASP A 38 5.23 5.22 20.17
C ASP A 38 6.36 5.63 19.20
N THR A 39 6.62 4.82 18.17
CA THR A 39 7.55 5.13 17.07
C THR A 39 6.87 5.71 15.83
N ALA A 40 5.56 5.91 15.86
CA ALA A 40 4.82 6.40 14.71
C ALA A 40 5.24 7.83 14.31
N VAL A 41 5.55 8.03 13.03
CA VAL A 41 5.79 9.33 12.40
C VAL A 41 4.54 9.69 11.60
N ILE A 42 3.88 10.79 11.96
CA ILE A 42 2.62 11.22 11.37
C ILE A 42 2.78 12.60 10.74
N THR A 43 2.41 12.70 9.47
CA THR A 43 2.30 13.94 8.70
C THR A 43 0.94 13.99 7.99
N ASP A 44 0.67 15.09 7.30
CA ASP A 44 -0.57 15.27 6.54
C ASP A 44 -0.75 14.27 5.37
N ARG A 45 0.35 13.64 4.93
CA ARG A 45 0.38 12.78 3.73
C ARG A 45 0.95 11.39 4.00
N GLU A 46 1.65 11.21 5.10
CA GLU A 46 2.31 9.95 5.43
C GLU A 46 2.15 9.63 6.91
N ILE A 47 1.79 8.39 7.19
CA ILE A 47 1.81 7.78 8.52
C ILE A 47 2.72 6.57 8.43
N THR A 48 3.81 6.56 9.19
CA THR A 48 4.73 5.43 9.25
C THR A 48 4.79 4.92 10.68
N PHE A 49 4.62 3.62 10.89
CA PHE A 49 4.66 2.96 12.21
C PHE A 49 5.25 1.56 12.09
N ASN A 50 5.70 0.98 13.19
CA ASN A 50 6.14 -0.40 13.31
C ASN A 50 5.00 -1.29 13.84
N HIS A 51 4.75 -2.38 13.12
CA HIS A 51 3.81 -3.41 13.57
C HIS A 51 4.40 -4.79 13.36
N LEU A 52 4.42 -5.62 14.42
CA LEU A 52 5.01 -6.97 14.40
C LEU A 52 6.45 -6.98 13.86
N ALA A 53 7.26 -6.02 14.30
CA ALA A 53 8.65 -5.80 13.87
C ALA A 53 8.84 -5.43 12.39
N GLN A 54 7.78 -5.06 11.67
CA GLN A 54 7.85 -4.55 10.30
C GLN A 54 7.31 -3.12 10.23
N ARG A 55 8.03 -2.26 9.53
CA ARG A 55 7.60 -0.87 9.30
C ARG A 55 6.48 -0.85 8.26
N THR A 56 5.32 -0.31 8.59
CA THR A 56 4.23 -0.06 7.63
C THR A 56 4.06 1.44 7.43
N SER A 57 3.91 1.85 6.18
CA SER A 57 3.70 3.23 5.77
C SER A 57 2.36 3.37 5.05
N ILE A 58 1.54 4.33 5.44
CA ILE A 58 0.32 4.75 4.76
C ILE A 58 0.62 6.09 4.10
N ILE A 59 0.58 6.15 2.78
CA ILE A 59 1.04 7.29 1.97
C ILE A 59 -0.11 7.77 1.08
N ALA A 60 -0.45 9.04 1.17
CA ALA A 60 -1.38 9.71 0.29
C ALA A 60 -0.61 10.44 -0.83
N SER A 61 -1.04 10.26 -2.07
CA SER A 61 -0.44 10.91 -3.24
C SER A 61 -1.51 11.45 -4.20
N GLU A 62 -1.13 12.46 -4.98
CA GLU A 62 -1.94 12.98 -6.08
C GLU A 62 -1.96 11.98 -7.25
N VAL A 63 -3.12 11.79 -7.88
CA VAL A 63 -3.25 10.91 -9.06
C VAL A 63 -4.00 11.59 -10.22
N ASN A 64 -4.95 12.49 -9.94
CA ASN A 64 -5.63 13.32 -10.94
C ASN A 64 -6.11 12.57 -12.21
N LEU A 65 -6.70 11.38 -12.04
CA LEU A 65 -7.25 10.58 -13.14
C LEU A 65 -8.77 10.75 -13.26
N VAL A 66 -9.29 10.50 -14.46
CA VAL A 66 -10.73 10.41 -14.71
C VAL A 66 -11.05 8.95 -15.05
N ALA A 67 -11.95 8.35 -14.27
CA ALA A 67 -12.42 6.99 -14.49
C ALA A 67 -13.33 6.90 -15.73
N ILE A 68 -13.57 5.68 -16.21
CA ILE A 68 -14.37 5.42 -17.43
C ILE A 68 -15.80 5.96 -17.31
N ASP A 69 -16.34 6.00 -16.09
CA ASP A 69 -17.67 6.53 -15.79
C ASP A 69 -17.72 8.07 -15.65
N GLY A 70 -16.58 8.75 -15.88
CA GLY A 70 -16.44 10.20 -15.81
C GLY A 70 -16.15 10.75 -14.42
N GLN A 71 -16.03 9.91 -13.39
CA GLN A 71 -15.69 10.38 -12.04
C GLN A 71 -14.19 10.67 -11.89
N ARG A 72 -13.85 11.70 -11.11
CA ARG A 72 -12.45 12.09 -10.86
C ARG A 72 -11.89 11.36 -9.65
N ILE A 73 -10.74 10.73 -9.85
CA ILE A 73 -9.85 10.18 -8.81
C ILE A 73 -8.76 11.22 -8.59
N SER A 74 -8.92 12.05 -7.57
CA SER A 74 -7.97 13.11 -7.24
C SER A 74 -6.75 12.56 -6.53
N GLU A 75 -6.95 11.58 -5.64
CA GLU A 75 -5.89 11.05 -4.78
C GLU A 75 -5.86 9.51 -4.77
N ARG A 76 -4.77 8.97 -4.24
CA ARG A 76 -4.61 7.57 -3.90
C ARG A 76 -3.98 7.44 -2.53
N ILE A 77 -4.42 6.44 -1.76
CA ILE A 77 -3.80 6.04 -0.51
C ILE A 77 -3.13 4.69 -0.73
N ASP A 78 -1.82 4.62 -0.52
CA ASP A 78 -1.04 3.39 -0.56
C ASP A 78 -0.69 2.94 0.86
N ILE A 79 -0.81 1.65 1.13
CA ILE A 79 -0.31 0.99 2.33
C ILE A 79 0.87 0.13 1.92
N ARG A 80 2.07 0.43 2.41
CA ARG A 80 3.31 -0.24 2.06
C ARG A 80 3.91 -0.92 3.27
N THR A 81 4.22 -2.20 3.17
CA THR A 81 4.91 -2.95 4.22
C THR A 81 6.05 -3.77 3.61
N PRO A 82 7.31 -3.57 4.02
CA PRO A 82 8.39 -4.47 3.68
C PRO A 82 8.08 -5.89 4.12
N LEU A 83 8.39 -6.84 3.25
CA LEU A 83 8.22 -8.25 3.51
C LEU A 83 9.51 -8.86 4.06
N PRO A 84 9.42 -9.97 4.81
CA PRO A 84 10.59 -10.76 5.20
C PRO A 84 11.50 -11.12 4.02
N ASP A 85 12.81 -11.24 4.26
CA ASP A 85 13.82 -11.40 3.21
C ASP A 85 13.56 -12.59 2.26
N VAL A 86 12.95 -13.68 2.74
CA VAL A 86 12.56 -14.84 1.92
C VAL A 86 11.69 -14.45 0.71
N PHE A 87 10.89 -13.40 0.82
CA PHE A 87 10.08 -12.90 -0.31
C PHE A 87 10.92 -12.11 -1.31
N SER A 88 12.02 -11.48 -0.87
CA SER A 88 12.94 -10.76 -1.76
C SER A 88 13.72 -11.71 -2.67
N GLU A 89 13.91 -12.96 -2.23
CA GLU A 89 14.56 -14.03 -2.98
C GLU A 89 13.65 -14.67 -4.05
N MET A 90 12.34 -14.41 -4.02
CA MET A 90 11.42 -14.91 -5.03
C MET A 90 11.73 -14.36 -6.41
N THR A 91 11.54 -15.17 -7.45
CA THR A 91 11.60 -14.71 -8.85
C THR A 91 10.37 -13.88 -9.21
N ASP A 92 10.44 -13.13 -10.32
CA ASP A 92 9.32 -12.32 -10.77
C ASP A 92 8.12 -13.19 -11.18
N GLU A 93 8.34 -14.41 -11.67
CA GLU A 93 7.27 -15.38 -11.95
C GLU A 93 6.58 -15.87 -10.68
N GLN A 94 7.34 -16.09 -9.61
CA GLN A 94 6.80 -16.47 -8.31
C GLN A 94 5.99 -15.33 -7.68
N ILE A 95 6.49 -14.10 -7.77
CA ILE A 95 5.77 -12.90 -7.34
C ILE A 95 4.48 -12.72 -8.13
N ALA A 96 4.55 -12.87 -9.47
CA ALA A 96 3.38 -12.79 -10.33
C ALA A 96 2.32 -13.83 -9.95
N LEU A 97 2.74 -15.09 -9.72
CA LEU A 97 1.84 -16.14 -9.28
C LEU A 97 1.23 -15.83 -7.91
N ALA A 98 2.02 -15.41 -6.93
CA ALA A 98 1.52 -15.02 -5.62
C ALA A 98 0.47 -13.90 -5.72
N ASN A 99 0.70 -12.91 -6.58
CA ASN A 99 -0.22 -11.81 -6.81
C ASN A 99 -1.54 -12.23 -7.48
N THR A 100 -1.57 -13.34 -8.24
CA THR A 100 -2.85 -13.87 -8.75
C THR A 100 -3.75 -14.43 -7.65
N LEU A 101 -3.18 -14.79 -6.50
CA LEU A 101 -3.87 -15.37 -5.36
C LEU A 101 -4.10 -14.36 -4.23
N ALA A 102 -3.43 -13.21 -4.28
CA ALA A 102 -3.54 -12.18 -3.26
C ALA A 102 -4.86 -11.42 -3.36
N THR A 103 -5.53 -11.23 -2.22
CA THR A 103 -6.86 -10.60 -2.16
C THR A 103 -6.84 -9.15 -1.68
N THR A 104 -5.82 -8.75 -0.91
CA THR A 104 -5.80 -7.45 -0.22
C THR A 104 -4.65 -6.53 -0.61
N GLY A 105 -3.72 -6.98 -1.45
CA GLY A 105 -2.56 -6.19 -1.91
C GLY A 105 -1.75 -6.96 -2.95
N ALA A 106 -0.66 -6.35 -3.42
CA ALA A 106 0.28 -6.95 -4.36
C ALA A 106 1.71 -6.85 -3.83
N ILE A 107 2.47 -7.94 -3.99
CA ILE A 107 3.91 -7.96 -3.78
C ILE A 107 4.57 -7.28 -4.97
N VAL A 108 5.38 -6.26 -4.72
CA VAL A 108 6.20 -5.58 -5.72
C VAL A 108 7.62 -5.44 -5.22
N ARG A 109 8.56 -5.16 -6.11
CA ARG A 109 9.92 -4.78 -5.71
C ARG A 109 9.97 -3.30 -5.47
N ASP A 110 10.48 -2.92 -4.30
CA ASP A 110 10.83 -1.54 -4.02
C ASP A 110 11.89 -1.08 -5.03
N PRO A 111 11.64 -0.02 -5.80
CA PRO A 111 12.59 0.43 -6.82
C PRO A 111 13.88 1.03 -6.23
N ASP A 112 13.83 1.52 -4.98
CA ASP A 112 14.94 2.17 -4.32
C ASP A 112 15.83 1.16 -3.58
N GLU A 113 15.20 0.19 -2.90
CA GLU A 113 15.91 -0.80 -2.08
C GLU A 113 16.04 -2.20 -2.72
N GLY A 114 15.27 -2.48 -3.77
CA GLY A 114 15.22 -3.81 -4.42
C GLY A 114 14.52 -4.90 -3.59
N ARG A 115 14.00 -4.57 -2.42
CA ARG A 115 13.33 -5.50 -1.49
C ARG A 115 11.89 -5.76 -1.88
N ALA A 116 11.37 -6.93 -1.52
CA ALA A 116 9.95 -7.19 -1.66
C ALA A 116 9.12 -6.37 -0.66
N ILE A 117 8.13 -5.65 -1.16
CA ILE A 117 7.16 -4.90 -0.38
C ILE A 117 5.75 -5.34 -0.76
N LEU A 118 4.85 -5.42 0.21
CA LEU A 118 3.43 -5.57 -0.02
C LEU A 118 2.79 -4.19 -0.11
N VAL A 119 2.08 -3.94 -1.20
CA VAL A 119 1.40 -2.67 -1.48
C VAL A 119 -0.08 -2.90 -1.67
N SER A 120 -0.89 -2.16 -0.92
CA SER A 120 -2.33 -2.10 -1.09
C SER A 120 -2.70 -0.66 -1.43
N SER A 121 -3.45 -0.44 -2.51
CA SER A 121 -3.76 0.90 -3.00
C SER A 121 -5.27 1.13 -3.05
N LEU A 122 -5.71 2.29 -2.57
CA LEU A 122 -7.09 2.73 -2.60
C LEU A 122 -7.19 4.04 -3.40
N PRO A 123 -7.87 4.05 -4.57
CA PRO A 123 -8.20 5.29 -5.25
C PRO A 123 -9.25 6.07 -4.45
N VAL A 124 -9.08 7.39 -4.35
CA VAL A 124 -10.01 8.28 -3.66
C VAL A 124 -10.74 9.13 -4.69
N PHE A 125 -12.02 8.85 -4.86
CA PHE A 125 -12.90 9.62 -5.73
C PHE A 125 -13.31 10.93 -5.06
N GLU A 126 -13.42 12.00 -5.85
CA GLU A 126 -13.82 13.32 -5.34
C GLU A 126 -15.21 13.32 -4.70
N VAL A 127 -16.11 12.47 -5.21
CA VAL A 127 -17.51 12.37 -4.77
C VAL A 127 -17.69 11.51 -3.51
N ASP A 128 -16.68 10.73 -3.13
CA ASP A 128 -16.76 9.70 -2.08
C ASP A 128 -16.49 10.24 -0.67
N THR A 129 -16.66 11.54 -0.41
CA THR A 129 -16.33 12.18 0.87
C THR A 129 -16.89 11.45 2.10
N ALA A 130 -18.15 11.01 2.07
CA ALA A 130 -18.75 10.31 3.19
C ALA A 130 -18.16 8.91 3.38
N ALA A 131 -17.96 8.16 2.29
CA ALA A 131 -17.35 6.84 2.31
C ALA A 131 -15.88 6.90 2.77
N LEU A 132 -15.16 7.96 2.37
CA LEU A 132 -13.78 8.20 2.78
C LEU A 132 -13.65 8.27 4.30
N LYS A 133 -14.52 9.05 4.94
CA LYS A 133 -14.54 9.24 6.39
C LYS A 133 -14.99 7.99 7.16
N ASP A 134 -16.05 7.32 6.69
CA ASP A 134 -16.70 6.28 7.49
C ASP A 134 -16.13 4.88 7.22
N LEU A 135 -15.99 4.52 5.94
CA LEU A 135 -15.61 3.19 5.50
C LEU A 135 -14.13 3.09 5.19
N TYR A 136 -13.63 3.93 4.28
CA TYR A 136 -12.26 3.82 3.77
C TYR A 136 -11.22 4.06 4.86
N THR A 137 -11.43 5.06 5.72
CA THR A 137 -10.56 5.32 6.88
C THR A 137 -10.34 4.05 7.72
N ARG A 138 -11.41 3.33 8.05
CA ARG A 138 -11.32 2.10 8.86
C ARG A 138 -10.69 0.95 8.10
N MET A 139 -11.04 0.82 6.81
CA MET A 139 -10.46 -0.21 5.94
C MET A 139 -8.95 -0.02 5.77
N VAL A 140 -8.50 1.23 5.56
CA VAL A 140 -7.08 1.57 5.40
C VAL A 140 -6.34 1.30 6.71
N ALA A 141 -6.84 1.79 7.84
CA ALA A 141 -6.18 1.59 9.13
C ALA A 141 -6.08 0.10 9.51
N ASN A 142 -7.19 -0.64 9.44
CA ASN A 142 -7.19 -2.08 9.73
C ASN A 142 -6.37 -2.87 8.70
N GLY A 143 -6.43 -2.46 7.43
CA GLY A 143 -5.60 -3.01 6.36
C GLY A 143 -4.13 -2.90 6.73
N ALA A 144 -3.66 -1.71 7.10
CA ALA A 144 -2.28 -1.47 7.48
C ALA A 144 -1.82 -2.29 8.69
N LEU A 145 -2.68 -2.47 9.70
CA LEU A 145 -2.38 -3.31 10.87
C LEU A 145 -2.31 -4.80 10.50
N MET A 146 -3.21 -5.28 9.64
CA MET A 146 -3.34 -6.71 9.35
C MET A 146 -2.50 -7.18 8.15
N GLN A 147 -2.01 -6.25 7.32
CA GLN A 147 -1.37 -6.51 6.03
C GLN A 147 -0.20 -7.51 6.13
N ILE A 148 0.54 -7.49 7.23
CA ILE A 148 1.74 -8.31 7.41
C ILE A 148 1.47 -9.72 7.95
N LEU A 149 0.27 -10.01 8.48
CA LEU A 149 -0.02 -11.29 9.13
C LEU A 149 0.04 -12.48 8.17
N GLY A 150 -0.58 -12.35 6.99
CA GLY A 150 -0.53 -13.37 5.95
C GLY A 150 0.90 -13.69 5.51
N PRO A 151 1.70 -12.67 5.13
CA PRO A 151 3.11 -12.86 4.78
C PRO A 151 3.96 -13.47 5.90
N ILE A 152 3.76 -13.10 7.18
CA ILE A 152 4.48 -13.73 8.29
C ILE A 152 4.15 -15.22 8.38
N ALA A 153 2.87 -15.59 8.32
CA ALA A 153 2.45 -16.99 8.35
C ALA A 153 3.01 -17.78 7.16
N ALA A 154 3.02 -17.19 5.97
CA ALA A 154 3.61 -17.80 4.78
C ALA A 154 5.14 -17.97 4.91
N ALA A 155 5.85 -16.96 5.44
CA ALA A 155 7.29 -17.06 5.69
C ALA A 155 7.63 -18.15 6.70
N GLN A 156 6.83 -18.33 7.76
CA GLN A 156 7.00 -19.42 8.71
C GLN A 156 6.87 -20.77 8.02
N TYR A 157 5.82 -20.96 7.21
CA TYR A 157 5.60 -22.20 6.45
C TYR A 157 6.71 -22.49 5.43
N MET A 158 7.29 -21.46 4.81
CA MET A 158 8.41 -21.63 3.87
C MET A 158 9.74 -22.00 4.56
N ASN A 159 9.89 -21.65 5.84
CA ASN A 159 11.10 -21.93 6.62
C ASN A 159 11.03 -23.24 7.44
N GLU A 160 9.86 -23.88 7.51
CA GLU A 160 9.73 -25.17 8.20
C GLU A 160 10.41 -26.28 7.39
N PRO A 161 11.31 -27.09 7.99
CA PRO A 161 11.90 -28.24 7.31
C PRO A 161 10.78 -29.22 6.95
N ARG A 162 10.70 -29.58 5.66
CA ARG A 162 9.72 -30.54 5.18
C ARG A 162 10.27 -31.94 5.39
N ASP A 163 9.58 -32.72 6.22
CA ASP A 163 9.91 -34.14 6.49
C ASP A 163 9.86 -35.03 5.23
N ASP A 164 9.37 -34.50 4.10
CA ASP A 164 9.12 -35.22 2.86
C ASP A 164 10.19 -35.00 1.77
N GLU A 165 11.26 -34.22 2.01
CA GLU A 165 12.35 -34.08 1.04
C GLU A 165 13.38 -35.21 1.20
N PRO A 166 13.59 -36.08 0.18
CA PRO A 166 14.58 -37.13 0.25
C PRO A 166 15.99 -36.52 0.24
N VAL A 167 16.81 -36.94 1.21
CA VAL A 167 18.26 -36.64 1.34
C VAL A 167 19.04 -37.10 0.11
#